data_AF-T0MGU9-F1
#
_entry.id   AF-T0MGU9-F1
#
_cell.length_a   1.000
_cell.length_b   1.000
_cell.length_c   1.000
_cell.angle_alpha   90.00
_cell.angle_beta   90.00
_cell.angle_gamma   90.00
#
_symmetry.space_group_name_H-M   'P 1'
#
loop_
_entity.id
_entity.type
_entity.pdbx_description
1 polymer ?
#
loop_
_entity_poly.entity_id
_entity_poly.type
_entity_poly.pdbx_seq_one_letter_code
_entity_poly.pdbx_strand_id
1 'polypeptide(L)'
;MNQMKLHSAWFVTPYFSQNILIGPDYIRNWLGDFSEIKNIGKYALRLGQALSSTIPTINIQEFIEIDDITRNGFIFSDGVGLISFKYAKKVSEELGLEYIPSAFQIRFGGYKGIVVAHPISKDDKIYFKEFQCYNNSDYNYEKNLMISF
;
A
#
# COMPACT_ATOMS: atom_id res chain seq x y z
N MET A 1 -5.11 -15.01 -9.01
CA MET A 1 -5.71 -13.94 -9.84
C MET A 1 -7.21 -13.97 -9.58
N ASN A 2 -7.74 -13.05 -8.76
CA ASN A 2 -9.12 -13.17 -8.26
C ASN A 2 -10.11 -12.61 -9.29
N GLN A 3 -10.96 -13.48 -9.84
CA GLN A 3 -11.81 -13.25 -11.03
C GLN A 3 -13.05 -12.37 -10.75
N MET A 4 -13.34 -12.05 -9.49
CA MET A 4 -14.56 -11.33 -9.07
C MET A 4 -14.51 -9.79 -9.16
N LYS A 5 -13.37 -9.17 -9.49
CA LYS A 5 -13.26 -7.70 -9.57
C LYS A 5 -13.59 -7.10 -10.94
N LEU A 6 -13.99 -7.91 -11.92
CA LEU A 6 -14.23 -7.43 -13.29
C LEU A 6 -15.55 -6.64 -13.45
N HIS A 7 -16.47 -6.68 -12.48
CA HIS A 7 -17.81 -6.09 -12.62
C HIS A 7 -18.24 -5.22 -11.43
N SER A 8 -17.31 -4.52 -10.78
CA SER A 8 -17.65 -3.51 -9.77
C SER A 8 -17.68 -2.12 -10.42
N ALA A 9 -18.81 -1.41 -10.30
CA ALA A 9 -18.94 -0.04 -10.76
C ALA A 9 -19.27 0.88 -9.57
N TRP A 10 -18.61 2.03 -9.52
CA TRP A 10 -18.89 3.09 -8.54
C TRP A 10 -19.49 4.28 -9.26
N PHE A 11 -20.66 4.71 -8.79
CA PHE A 11 -21.34 5.90 -9.30
C PHE A 11 -21.23 7.00 -8.25
N VAL A 12 -20.85 8.20 -8.69
CA VAL A 12 -20.83 9.39 -7.84
C VAL A 12 -21.57 10.51 -8.55
N THR A 13 -22.48 11.14 -7.81
CA THR A 13 -23.14 12.37 -8.24
C THR A 13 -22.36 13.54 -7.64
N PRO A 14 -21.84 14.49 -8.45
CA PRO A 14 -21.12 15.64 -7.92
C PRO A 14 -21.97 16.44 -6.92
N TYR A 15 -21.37 16.82 -5.79
CA TYR A 15 -22.03 17.62 -4.76
C TYR A 15 -21.06 18.60 -4.10
N PHE A 16 -21.58 19.63 -3.45
CA PHE A 16 -20.77 20.59 -2.70
C PHE A 16 -20.69 20.22 -1.22
N SER A 17 -19.49 20.27 -0.66
CA SER A 17 -19.25 20.18 0.78
C SER A 17 -18.24 21.23 1.19
N GLN A 18 -18.56 22.06 2.18
CA GLN A 18 -17.65 23.12 2.67
C GLN A 18 -17.05 23.98 1.54
N ASN A 19 -17.88 24.35 0.55
CA ASN A 19 -17.49 25.11 -0.65
C ASN A 19 -16.54 24.38 -1.65
N ILE A 20 -16.32 23.09 -1.48
CA ILE A 20 -15.53 22.25 -2.39
C ILE A 20 -16.49 21.40 -3.25
N LEU A 21 -16.28 21.38 -4.57
CA LEU A 21 -17.00 20.48 -5.48
C LEU A 21 -16.38 19.08 -5.41
N ILE A 22 -17.09 18.17 -4.73
CA ILE A 22 -16.72 16.76 -4.66
C ILE A 22 -17.39 16.04 -5.83
N GLY A 23 -16.57 15.61 -6.80
CA GLY A 23 -17.01 14.86 -7.98
C GLY A 23 -15.96 13.84 -8.43
N PRO A 24 -16.14 13.21 -9.59
CA PRO A 24 -15.22 12.19 -10.10
C PRO A 24 -13.76 12.66 -10.17
N ASP A 25 -13.53 13.89 -10.61
CA ASP A 25 -12.16 14.42 -10.75
C ASP A 25 -11.53 14.75 -9.40
N TYR A 26 -12.31 15.23 -8.44
CA TYR A 26 -11.86 15.40 -7.06
C TYR A 26 -11.42 14.06 -6.46
N ILE A 27 -12.21 13.01 -6.64
CA ILE A 27 -11.90 11.66 -6.15
C ILE A 27 -10.66 11.10 -6.85
N ARG A 28 -10.53 11.24 -8.17
CA ARG A 28 -9.35 10.77 -8.93
C ARG A 28 -8.07 11.46 -8.45
N ASN A 29 -8.10 12.76 -8.25
CA ASN A 29 -6.95 13.52 -7.75
C ASN A 29 -6.61 13.13 -6.31
N TRP A 30 -7.61 12.86 -5.48
CA TRP A 30 -7.41 12.36 -4.12
C TRP A 30 -6.76 10.96 -4.09
N LEU A 31 -7.10 10.10 -5.06
CA LEU A 31 -6.54 8.75 -5.16
C LEU A 31 -5.05 8.72 -5.56
N GLY A 32 -4.54 9.79 -6.15
CA GLY A 32 -3.13 9.95 -6.52
C GLY A 32 -2.94 10.46 -7.95
N ASP A 33 -1.67 10.68 -8.33
CA ASP A 33 -1.32 11.06 -9.70
C ASP A 33 -1.13 9.81 -10.56
N PHE A 34 -1.92 9.73 -11.63
CA PHE A 34 -1.87 8.64 -12.61
C PHE A 34 -1.59 9.15 -14.02
N SER A 35 -1.15 10.41 -14.16
CA SER A 35 -0.93 11.08 -15.44
C SER A 35 0.07 10.36 -16.36
N GLU A 36 1.04 9.65 -15.78
CA GLU A 36 2.04 8.87 -16.53
C GLU A 36 1.46 7.56 -17.12
N ILE A 37 0.29 7.10 -16.66
CA ILE A 37 -0.32 5.83 -17.08
C ILE A 37 -1.15 6.04 -18.35
N LYS A 38 -0.48 5.97 -19.50
CA LYS A 38 -1.12 6.12 -20.82
C LYS A 38 -2.05 4.97 -21.22
N ASN A 39 -1.87 3.79 -20.61
CA ASN A 39 -2.69 2.62 -20.91
C ASN A 39 -3.95 2.61 -20.04
N ILE A 40 -5.13 2.69 -20.68
CA ILE A 40 -6.44 2.76 -20.02
C ILE A 40 -6.70 1.54 -19.13
N GLY A 41 -6.29 0.34 -19.55
CA GLY A 41 -6.44 -0.87 -18.76
C GLY A 41 -5.61 -0.82 -17.47
N LYS A 42 -4.34 -0.40 -17.57
CA LYS A 42 -3.47 -0.21 -16.40
C LYS A 42 -3.99 0.90 -15.47
N TYR A 43 -4.51 1.98 -16.06
CA TYR A 43 -5.10 3.09 -15.32
C TYR A 43 -6.31 2.64 -14.49
N ALA A 44 -7.26 1.93 -15.11
CA ALA A 44 -8.44 1.40 -14.43
C ALA A 44 -8.06 0.39 -13.33
N LEU A 45 -7.07 -0.47 -13.58
CA LEU A 45 -6.57 -1.42 -12.59
C LEU A 45 -5.95 -0.72 -11.36
N ARG A 46 -5.22 0.37 -11.56
CA ARG A 46 -4.64 1.15 -10.44
C ARG A 46 -5.69 1.94 -9.67
N LEU A 47 -6.66 2.56 -10.33
CA LEU A 47 -7.80 3.19 -9.65
C LEU A 47 -8.57 2.16 -8.80
N GLY A 48 -8.87 0.99 -9.36
CA GLY A 48 -9.55 -0.09 -8.64
C GLY A 48 -8.74 -0.69 -7.49
N GLN A 49 -7.42 -0.47 -7.45
CA GLN A 49 -6.57 -0.93 -6.37
C GLN A 49 -6.85 -0.16 -5.07
N ALA A 50 -7.11 1.15 -5.16
CA ALA A 50 -7.45 1.97 -4.00
C ALA A 50 -8.84 1.68 -3.43
N LEU A 51 -9.70 1.03 -4.21
CA LEU A 51 -11.06 0.63 -3.81
C LEU A 51 -11.12 -0.77 -3.19
N SER A 52 -9.99 -1.45 -3.00
CA SER A 52 -10.02 -2.73 -2.29
C SER A 52 -10.23 -2.53 -0.79
N SER A 53 -11.02 -3.39 -0.17
CA SER A 53 -11.13 -3.50 1.29
C SER A 53 -9.76 -3.73 1.91
N THR A 54 -9.29 -2.73 2.66
CA THR A 54 -8.10 -2.80 3.48
C THR A 54 -8.42 -2.27 4.86
N ILE A 55 -7.84 -2.85 5.89
CA ILE A 55 -7.95 -2.32 7.26
C ILE A 55 -6.76 -1.38 7.47
N PRO A 56 -6.97 -0.05 7.60
CA PRO A 56 -5.90 0.85 8.02
C PRO A 56 -5.48 0.46 9.43
N THR A 57 -4.18 0.31 9.66
CA THR A 57 -3.67 -0.32 10.89
C THR A 57 -2.74 0.62 11.64
N ILE A 58 -1.62 1.03 11.04
CA ILE A 58 -0.66 1.91 11.71
C ILE A 58 -0.21 3.03 10.77
N ASN A 59 -0.06 4.24 11.29
CA ASN A 59 0.61 5.31 10.55
C ASN A 59 2.13 5.07 10.59
N ILE A 60 2.77 4.94 9.41
CA ILE A 60 4.22 4.74 9.31
C ILE A 60 4.83 6.03 8.76
N GLN A 61 5.59 6.72 9.60
CA GLN A 61 6.33 7.91 9.22
C GLN A 61 7.77 7.59 8.78
N GLU A 62 8.36 6.52 9.32
CA GLU A 62 9.73 6.11 9.00
C GLU A 62 9.76 4.73 8.36
N PHE A 63 10.21 4.67 7.10
CA PHE A 63 10.53 3.44 6.41
C PHE A 63 11.86 3.57 5.69
N ILE A 64 12.53 2.44 5.46
CA ILE A 64 13.80 2.38 4.73
C ILE A 64 13.58 1.53 3.49
N GLU A 65 13.98 2.05 2.34
CA GLU A 65 14.08 1.25 1.11
C GLU A 65 15.42 0.49 1.11
N ILE A 66 15.37 -0.80 0.83
CA ILE A 66 16.53 -1.69 0.75
C ILE A 66 16.56 -2.41 -0.59
N ASP A 67 17.76 -2.67 -1.10
CA ASP A 67 17.92 -3.32 -2.40
C ASP A 67 17.40 -4.76 -2.38
N ASP A 68 16.96 -5.20 -3.55
CA ASP A 68 16.54 -6.57 -3.77
C ASP A 68 17.73 -7.55 -3.72
N ILE A 69 17.48 -8.74 -3.15
CA ILE A 69 18.49 -9.79 -3.11
C ILE A 69 18.55 -10.45 -4.48
N THR A 70 19.61 -10.16 -5.22
CA THR A 70 19.93 -10.80 -6.50
C THR A 70 20.96 -11.91 -6.30
N ARG A 71 20.70 -13.09 -6.88
CA ARG A 71 21.69 -14.17 -7.00
C ARG A 71 21.64 -14.74 -8.40
N ASN A 72 22.79 -14.93 -9.03
CA ASN A 72 22.89 -15.48 -10.40
C ASN A 72 21.99 -14.77 -11.43
N GLY A 73 21.78 -13.45 -11.27
CA GLY A 73 20.92 -12.65 -12.15
C GLY A 73 19.41 -12.77 -11.90
N PHE A 74 18.99 -13.52 -10.87
CA PHE A 74 17.58 -13.63 -10.47
C PHE A 74 17.31 -12.86 -9.18
N ILE A 75 16.17 -12.18 -9.12
CA ILE A 75 15.68 -11.48 -7.94
C ILE A 75 14.88 -12.49 -7.09
N PHE A 76 15.28 -12.67 -5.83
CA PHE A 76 14.65 -13.63 -4.92
C PHE A 76 13.71 -12.99 -3.89
N SER A 77 13.64 -11.65 -3.85
CA SER A 77 12.88 -10.92 -2.85
C SER A 77 11.90 -9.90 -3.40
N ASP A 78 11.56 -10.03 -4.69
CA ASP A 78 10.58 -9.18 -5.35
C ASP A 78 9.26 -9.20 -4.57
N GLY A 79 8.89 -8.04 -4.02
CA GLY A 79 7.66 -7.86 -3.26
C GLY A 79 7.68 -8.36 -1.82
N VAL A 80 8.86 -8.60 -1.24
CA VAL A 80 9.01 -9.03 0.15
C VAL A 80 9.81 -8.02 0.96
N GLY A 81 9.14 -7.27 1.85
CA GLY A 81 9.77 -6.39 2.84
C GLY A 81 9.95 -7.05 4.21
N LEU A 82 10.55 -6.32 5.15
CA LEU A 82 10.72 -6.72 6.54
C LEU A 82 10.03 -5.72 7.47
N ILE A 83 9.36 -6.22 8.50
CA ILE A 83 8.73 -5.43 9.55
C ILE A 83 9.36 -5.79 10.89
N SER A 84 9.66 -4.80 11.73
CA SER A 84 10.15 -5.07 13.08
C SER A 84 9.09 -5.77 13.91
N PHE A 85 9.51 -6.61 14.87
CA PHE A 85 8.56 -7.27 15.77
C PHE A 85 7.69 -6.28 16.55
N LYS A 86 8.20 -5.10 16.88
CA LYS A 86 7.42 -4.05 17.56
C LYS A 86 6.29 -3.53 16.68
N TYR A 87 6.54 -3.27 15.40
CA TYR A 87 5.49 -2.86 14.47
C TYR A 87 4.54 -4.02 14.14
N ALA A 88 5.06 -5.24 13.95
CA ALA A 88 4.23 -6.42 13.77
C ALA A 88 3.25 -6.63 14.95
N LYS A 89 3.72 -6.41 16.18
CA LYS A 89 2.88 -6.45 17.38
C LYS A 89 1.79 -5.38 17.35
N LYS A 90 2.14 -4.12 17.07
CA LYS A 90 1.15 -3.03 16.95
C LYS A 90 0.10 -3.31 15.88
N VAL A 91 0.52 -3.81 14.72
CA VAL A 91 -0.39 -4.23 13.63
C VAL A 91 -1.32 -5.34 14.12
N SER A 92 -0.80 -6.31 14.86
CA SER A 92 -1.60 -7.41 15.40
C SER A 92 -2.62 -6.92 16.43
N GLU A 93 -2.24 -5.98 17.31
CA GLU A 93 -3.12 -5.36 18.31
C GLU A 93 -4.26 -4.57 17.66
N GLU A 94 -3.94 -3.74 16.65
CA GLU A 94 -4.93 -3.00 15.84
C GLU A 94 -5.89 -3.93 15.08
N LEU A 95 -5.40 -5.09 14.63
CA LEU A 95 -6.24 -6.12 14.01
C LEU A 95 -6.99 -6.98 15.03
N GLY A 96 -6.78 -6.79 16.34
CA GLY A 96 -7.40 -7.57 17.40
C GLY A 96 -6.95 -9.04 17.44
N LEU A 97 -5.74 -9.35 16.97
CA LEU A 97 -5.18 -10.70 16.95
C LEU A 97 -4.50 -11.04 18.29
N GLU A 98 -4.76 -12.25 18.80
CA GLU A 98 -4.12 -12.77 20.03
C GLU A 98 -2.66 -13.21 19.83
N TYR A 99 -2.21 -13.27 18.58
CA TYR A 99 -0.87 -13.68 18.19
C TYR A 99 -0.27 -12.68 17.20
N ILE A 100 1.06 -12.73 17.03
CA ILE A 100 1.77 -11.92 16.04
C ILE A 100 2.01 -12.77 14.79
N PRO A 101 1.36 -12.48 13.65
CA PRO A 101 1.66 -13.16 12.39
C PRO A 101 3.12 -13.01 11.99
N SER A 102 3.68 -14.07 11.38
CA SER A 102 5.04 -14.03 10.84
C SER A 102 5.16 -13.20 9.56
N ALA A 103 4.05 -12.99 8.85
CA ALA A 103 4.01 -12.20 7.63
C ALA A 103 2.65 -11.51 7.47
N PHE A 104 2.66 -10.34 6.83
CA PHE A 104 1.47 -9.53 6.57
C PHE A 104 1.42 -9.15 5.10
N GLN A 105 0.25 -9.22 4.49
CA GLN A 105 0.05 -8.68 3.15
C GLN A 105 -0.31 -7.20 3.25
N ILE A 106 0.51 -6.35 2.63
CA ILE A 106 0.43 -4.90 2.80
C ILE A 106 0.08 -4.18 1.51
N ARG A 107 -0.50 -3.00 1.71
CA ARG A 107 -0.55 -1.91 0.75
C ARG A 107 -0.13 -0.64 1.45
N PHE A 108 0.85 0.07 0.93
CA PHE A 108 1.40 1.25 1.60
C PHE A 108 1.94 2.23 0.57
N GLY A 109 1.35 3.41 0.41
CA GLY A 109 1.93 4.49 -0.42
C GLY A 109 2.35 4.11 -1.85
N GLY A 110 1.75 3.09 -2.48
CA GLY A 110 2.16 2.54 -3.77
C GLY A 110 2.84 1.16 -3.71
N TYR A 111 3.43 0.81 -2.57
CA TYR A 111 3.95 -0.53 -2.26
C TYR A 111 2.83 -1.55 -2.14
N LYS A 112 3.02 -2.72 -2.75
CA LYS A 112 2.14 -3.89 -2.61
C LYS A 112 3.01 -5.13 -2.51
N GLY A 113 2.81 -5.92 -1.47
CA GLY A 113 3.61 -7.12 -1.26
C GLY A 113 3.35 -7.77 0.08
N ILE A 114 4.34 -8.54 0.52
CA ILE A 114 4.38 -9.17 1.84
C ILE A 114 5.46 -8.49 2.68
N VAL A 115 5.20 -8.25 3.96
CA VAL A 115 6.26 -7.93 4.92
C VAL A 115 6.38 -9.05 5.93
N VAL A 116 7.61 -9.44 6.24
CA VAL A 116 7.91 -10.54 7.16
C VAL A 116 8.41 -9.98 8.49
N ALA A 117 7.83 -10.44 9.60
CA ALA A 117 8.26 -10.10 10.95
C ALA A 117 9.66 -10.68 11.19
N HIS A 118 10.65 -9.80 11.38
CA HIS A 118 12.04 -10.20 11.41
C HIS A 118 12.77 -9.74 12.69
N PRO A 119 13.54 -10.62 13.35
CA PRO A 119 14.17 -10.32 14.64
C PRO A 119 15.39 -9.38 14.55
N ILE A 120 15.96 -9.17 13.37
CA ILE A 120 17.23 -8.46 13.20
C ILE A 120 17.07 -6.93 13.13
N SER A 121 15.86 -6.40 13.03
CA SER A 121 15.66 -4.95 13.09
C SER A 121 15.89 -4.45 14.52
N LYS A 122 17.15 -4.10 14.85
CA LYS A 122 17.50 -3.45 16.12
C LYS A 122 16.87 -2.06 16.24
N ASP A 123 16.51 -1.46 15.12
CA ASP A 123 15.80 -0.19 15.03
C ASP A 123 14.30 -0.44 14.81
N ASP A 124 13.47 0.35 15.48
CA ASP A 124 12.01 0.39 15.32
C ASP A 124 11.64 0.94 13.94
N LYS A 125 11.92 0.17 12.87
CA LYS A 125 11.72 0.58 11.48
C LYS A 125 11.12 -0.53 10.64
N ILE A 126 10.50 -0.13 9.53
CA ILE A 126 9.99 -1.02 8.49
C ILE A 126 10.90 -0.86 7.29
N TYR A 127 11.33 -1.98 6.74
CA TYR A 127 12.22 -2.04 5.58
C TYR A 127 11.41 -2.52 4.39
N PHE A 128 11.19 -1.65 3.42
CA PHE A 128 10.60 -2.05 2.15
C PHE A 128 11.73 -2.41 1.20
N LYS A 129 11.60 -3.53 0.48
CA LYS A 129 12.50 -3.79 -0.64
C LYS A 129 12.03 -3.01 -1.86
N GLU A 130 13.00 -2.49 -2.60
CA GLU A 130 12.78 -1.66 -3.77
C GLU A 130 11.72 -2.33 -4.67
N PHE A 131 10.59 -1.67 -4.81
CA PHE A 131 9.58 -2.00 -5.79
C PHE A 131 9.58 -0.86 -6.81
N GLN A 132 9.14 -1.11 -8.05
CA GLN A 132 8.89 -0.03 -9.01
C GLN A 132 7.85 0.97 -8.45
N CYS A 133 8.30 1.93 -7.65
CA CYS A 133 7.55 3.08 -7.20
C CYS A 133 7.41 4.05 -8.35
N TYR A 134 6.35 3.88 -9.15
CA TYR A 134 5.88 4.94 -10.05
C TYR A 134 5.02 5.92 -9.25
N ASN A 135 5.63 6.61 -8.29
CA ASN A 135 5.06 7.77 -7.61
C ASN A 135 6.22 8.62 -7.08
N ASN A 136 6.60 9.62 -7.87
CA ASN A 136 7.61 10.61 -7.53
C ASN A 136 6.95 11.81 -6.83
N SER A 137 6.11 11.54 -5.84
CA SER A 137 5.37 12.59 -5.12
C SER A 137 5.94 12.78 -3.72
N ASP A 138 6.72 13.85 -3.58
CA ASP A 138 7.15 14.52 -2.34
C ASP A 138 5.97 15.10 -1.53
N TYR A 139 4.86 14.35 -1.42
CA TYR A 139 3.70 14.78 -0.66
C TYR A 139 3.63 14.02 0.66
N ASN A 140 3.77 14.80 1.74
CA ASN A 140 3.50 14.46 3.14
C ASN A 140 2.03 14.05 3.35
N TYR A 141 1.62 12.93 2.77
CA TYR A 141 0.39 12.25 3.17
C TYR A 141 0.75 11.26 4.27
N GLU A 142 -0.01 11.26 5.37
CA GLU A 142 0.04 10.22 6.40
C GLU A 142 -0.14 8.84 5.74
N LYS A 143 0.96 8.14 5.52
CA LYS A 143 0.92 6.82 4.90
C LYS A 143 0.51 5.83 5.98
N ASN A 144 -0.76 5.43 5.95
CA ASN A 144 -1.24 4.34 6.79
C ASN A 144 -0.86 3.01 6.14
N LEU A 145 -0.28 2.11 6.94
CA LEU A 145 -0.15 0.71 6.58
C LEU A 145 -1.56 0.13 6.48
N MET A 146 -1.87 -0.39 5.30
CA MET A 146 -3.13 -1.06 5.05
C MET A 146 -2.86 -2.56 4.94
N ILE A 147 -3.38 -3.35 5.89
CA ILE A 147 -3.35 -4.80 5.77
C ILE A 147 -4.51 -5.27 4.91
N SER A 148 -4.18 -6.07 3.88
CA SER A 148 -5.16 -6.81 3.09
C SER A 148 -5.24 -8.24 3.63
N PHE A 149 -6.45 -8.72 3.91
CA PHE A 149 -6.71 -10.16 4.10
C PHE A 149 -6.99 -10.84 2.76
#